data_AF-A0A196MUX8-F1
#
_entry.id   AF-A0A196MUX8-F1
#
_cell.length_a   1.000
_cell.length_b   1.000
_cell.length_c   1.000
_cell.angle_alpha   90.00
_cell.angle_beta   90.00
_cell.angle_gamma   90.00
#
_symmetry.space_group_name_H-M   'P 1'
#
loop_
_entity.id
_entity.type
_entity.pdbx_description
1 polymer ?
#
loop_
_entity_poly.entity_id
_entity_poly.type
_entity_poly.pdbx_seq_one_letter_code
_entity_poly.pdbx_strand_id
1 'polypeptide(L)'
;MRLPAMNAPAELRRRIVDAAPLADDRIVVVARGPLVLMAHGLCAVEPPLREDCWIEAEGGMLTAEETMALLHHWTTGAPMGRAV
;
A
#
# COMPACT_ATOMS: atom_id res chain seq x y z
N MET A 1 5.50 -14.30 -10.00
CA MET A 1 5.24 -12.86 -10.21
C MET A 1 6.58 -12.14 -10.30
N ARG A 2 6.74 -11.18 -11.20
CA ARG A 2 7.90 -10.26 -11.16
C ARG A 2 7.64 -9.22 -10.08
N LEU A 3 8.64 -8.92 -9.27
CA LEU A 3 8.54 -7.87 -8.25
C LEU A 3 8.41 -6.50 -8.94
N PRO A 4 7.53 -5.61 -8.45
CA PRO A 4 7.42 -4.27 -9.01
C PRO A 4 8.69 -3.48 -8.75
N ALA A 5 9.05 -2.60 -9.70
CA ALA A 5 10.24 -1.75 -9.58
C ALA A 5 10.02 -0.63 -8.55
N MET A 6 11.06 -0.26 -7.80
CA MET A 6 10.99 0.81 -6.79
C MET A 6 10.46 2.15 -7.33
N ASN A 7 10.78 2.45 -8.60
CA ASN A 7 10.39 3.68 -9.28
C ASN A 7 9.09 3.56 -10.10
N ALA A 8 8.39 2.41 -10.04
CA ALA A 8 7.12 2.25 -10.75
C ALA A 8 6.09 3.28 -10.25
N PRO A 9 5.24 3.83 -11.13
CA PRO A 9 4.14 4.69 -10.72
C PRO A 9 3.16 3.94 -9.80
N ALA A 10 2.74 4.60 -8.73
CA ALA A 10 1.81 4.04 -7.76
C ALA A 10 0.91 5.12 -7.13
N GLU A 11 -0.22 4.69 -6.60
CA GLU A 11 -1.17 5.51 -5.85
C GLU A 11 -1.36 4.95 -4.45
N LEU A 12 -1.19 5.78 -3.42
CA LEU A 12 -1.67 5.46 -2.08
C LEU A 12 -3.16 5.76 -2.01
N ARG A 13 -3.97 4.76 -1.71
CA ARG A 13 -5.41 4.87 -1.59
C ARG A 13 -5.85 4.60 -0.16
N ARG A 14 -7.00 5.19 0.19
CA ARG A 14 -7.65 5.00 1.48
C ARG A 14 -9.15 4.82 1.29
N ARG A 15 -9.73 3.86 2.03
CA ARG A 15 -11.16 3.76 2.25
C ARG A 15 -11.55 4.70 3.38
N ILE A 16 -12.59 5.50 3.15
CA ILE A 16 -13.21 6.35 4.15
C ILE A 16 -14.58 5.76 4.42
N VAL A 17 -14.78 5.26 5.64
CA VAL A 17 -16.06 4.84 6.16
C VAL A 17 -16.71 6.07 6.80
N ASP A 18 -17.74 6.62 6.17
CA ASP A 18 -18.50 7.72 6.75
C ASP A 18 -19.35 7.19 7.92
N ALA A 19 -19.43 7.95 9.02
CA ALA A 19 -20.21 7.56 10.21
C ALA A 19 -21.73 7.54 9.97
N ALA A 20 -22.20 7.96 8.79
CA ALA A 20 -23.60 7.98 8.43
C ALA A 20 -24.02 6.62 7.83
N PRO A 21 -25.09 5.97 8.33
CA PRO A 21 -25.47 4.59 7.97
C PRO A 21 -25.97 4.39 6.52
N LEU A 22 -25.93 5.43 5.68
CA LEU A 22 -26.38 5.44 4.29
C LEU A 22 -25.31 5.97 3.32
N ALA A 23 -24.12 6.32 3.80
CA ALA A 23 -23.04 6.77 2.95
C ALA A 23 -22.25 5.57 2.45
N ASP A 24 -22.21 5.37 1.13
CA ASP A 24 -21.35 4.36 0.51
C ASP A 24 -19.87 4.61 0.88
N ASP A 25 -19.12 3.53 1.10
CA ASP A 25 -17.67 3.58 1.29
C ASP A 25 -17.01 4.38 0.16
N ARG A 26 -16.26 5.43 0.53
CA ARG A 26 -15.55 6.26 -0.44
C ARG A 26 -14.09 5.85 -0.52
N ILE A 27 -13.61 5.58 -1.72
CA ILE A 27 -12.19 5.35 -1.99
C ILE A 27 -11.57 6.65 -2.48
N VAL A 28 -10.53 7.12 -1.81
CA VAL A 28 -9.80 8.33 -2.18
C VAL A 28 -8.34 8.00 -2.51
N VAL A 29 -7.78 8.75 -3.46
CA VAL A 29 -6.33 8.77 -3.71
C VAL A 29 -5.71 9.79 -2.77
N VAL A 30 -4.90 9.33 -1.82
CA VAL A 30 -4.22 10.16 -0.82
C VAL A 30 -2.96 10.80 -1.41
N ALA A 31 -2.20 10.01 -2.18
CA ALA A 31 -0.97 10.47 -2.81
C ALA A 31 -0.67 9.66 -4.09
N ARG A 32 0.14 10.24 -4.97
CA ARG A 32 0.64 9.61 -6.20
C ARG A 32 2.15 9.81 -6.30
N GLY A 33 2.87 8.80 -6.78
CA GLY A 33 4.31 8.92 -6.99
C GLY A 33 5.02 7.58 -7.20
N PRO A 34 6.36 7.57 -7.08
CA PRO A 34 7.14 6.34 -7.08
C PRO A 34 6.69 5.36 -5.98
N LEU A 35 6.62 4.08 -6.32
CA LEU A 35 6.17 3.01 -5.42
C LEU A 35 6.95 2.99 -4.10
N VAL A 36 8.25 3.21 -4.11
CA VAL A 36 9.07 3.27 -2.88
C VAL A 36 8.62 4.38 -1.93
N LEU A 37 8.20 5.54 -2.45
CA LEU A 37 7.69 6.64 -1.61
C LEU A 37 6.30 6.32 -1.08
N MET A 38 5.44 5.71 -1.91
CA MET A 38 4.11 5.28 -1.47
C MET A 38 4.21 4.19 -0.40
N ALA A 39 5.17 3.27 -0.52
CA ALA A 39 5.43 2.22 0.44
C ALA A 39 5.83 2.78 1.81
N HIS A 40 6.77 3.73 1.84
CA HIS A 40 7.12 4.44 3.08
C HIS A 40 5.93 5.24 3.63
N GLY A 41 5.15 5.88 2.76
CA GLY A 41 3.93 6.61 3.14
C GLY A 41 2.90 5.70 3.83
N LEU A 42 2.63 4.52 3.27
CA LEU A 42 1.70 3.54 3.87
C LEU A 42 2.19 3.04 5.24
N CYS A 43 3.50 2.75 5.37
CA CYS A 43 4.08 2.34 6.65
C CYS A 43 4.03 3.44 7.72
N ALA A 44 4.04 4.71 7.31
CA ALA A 44 3.92 5.86 8.22
C ALA A 44 2.49 6.11 8.70
N VAL A 45 1.46 5.52 8.06
CA VAL A 45 0.07 5.59 8.53
C VAL A 45 -0.04 4.89 9.89
N GLU A 46 -0.75 5.50 10.83
CA GLU A 46 -0.98 4.92 12.16
C GLU A 46 -1.71 3.57 12.06
N PRO A 47 -1.39 2.58 12.91
CA PRO A 47 -1.96 1.23 12.79
C PRO A 47 -3.49 1.15 12.67
N PRO A 48 -4.29 1.92 13.45
CA PRO A 48 -5.75 1.85 13.34
C PRO A 48 -6.31 2.31 12.00
N LEU A 49 -5.55 3.12 11.23
CA LEU A 49 -5.97 3.65 9.94
C LEU A 49 -5.34 2.91 8.75
N ARG A 50 -4.33 2.09 9.03
CA ARG A 50 -3.50 1.45 8.00
C ARG A 50 -4.25 0.32 7.29
N GLU A 51 -5.17 -0.36 7.97
CA GLU A 51 -6.00 -1.41 7.39
C GLU A 51 -6.94 -0.89 6.29
N ASP A 52 -7.31 0.39 6.37
CA ASP A 52 -8.10 1.07 5.35
C ASP A 52 -7.26 1.62 4.19
N CYS A 53 -5.94 1.44 4.22
CA CYS A 53 -5.02 1.99 3.24
C CYS A 53 -4.31 0.89 2.44
N TRP A 54 -4.11 1.13 1.14
CA TRP A 54 -3.38 0.23 0.25
C TRP A 54 -2.69 1.01 -0.86
N ILE A 55 -1.80 0.34 -1.58
CA ILE A 55 -1.15 0.91 -2.76
C ILE A 55 -1.70 0.23 -4.01
N GLU A 56 -2.12 1.02 -5.00
CA GLU A 56 -2.34 0.54 -6.37
C GLU A 56 -1.09 0.83 -7.20
N ALA A 57 -0.55 -0.21 -7.84
CA ALA A 57 0.62 -0.09 -8.71
C ALA A 57 0.48 -0.95 -9.96
N GLU A 58 1.38 -0.75 -10.93
CA GLU A 58 1.50 -1.67 -12.04
C GLU A 58 1.92 -3.05 -11.51
N GLY A 59 1.00 -4.02 -11.60
CA GLY A 59 1.16 -5.35 -11.02
C GLY A 59 0.11 -5.73 -9.97
N GLY A 60 -0.67 -4.75 -9.49
CA GLY A 60 -1.83 -4.98 -8.64
C GLY A 60 -1.82 -4.16 -7.34
N MET A 61 -2.79 -4.49 -6.49
CA MET A 61 -2.94 -3.93 -5.16
C MET A 61 -1.89 -4.52 -4.21
N LEU A 62 -1.30 -3.68 -3.37
CA LEU A 62 -0.44 -4.07 -2.26
C LEU A 62 -1.09 -3.63 -0.95
N THR A 63 -1.35 -4.60 -0.07
CA THR A 63 -1.76 -4.38 1.32
C THR A 63 -0.61 -3.78 2.13
N ALA A 64 -0.92 -3.32 3.35
CA ALA A 64 0.09 -2.88 4.31
C ALA A 64 1.14 -3.98 4.61
N GLU A 65 0.70 -5.23 4.77
CA GLU A 65 1.58 -6.36 5.04
C GLU A 65 2.53 -6.64 3.87
N GLU A 66 1.98 -6.74 2.66
CA GLU A 66 2.77 -6.97 1.44
C GLU A 66 3.74 -5.80 1.18
N THR A 67 3.32 -4.57 1.48
CA THR A 67 4.17 -3.38 1.37
C THR A 67 5.34 -3.43 2.35
N MET A 68 5.12 -3.84 3.60
CA MET A 68 6.20 -4.03 4.57
C MET A 68 7.17 -5.12 4.14
N ALA A 69 6.66 -6.25 3.63
CA ALA A 69 7.50 -7.32 3.09
C ALA A 69 8.33 -6.83 1.89
N LEU A 70 7.77 -5.95 1.06
CA LEU A 70 8.42 -5.43 -0.15
C LEU A 70 9.55 -4.46 0.22
N LEU A 71 9.30 -3.56 1.18
CA LEU A 71 10.32 -2.68 1.73
C LEU A 71 11.45 -3.47 2.39
N HIS A 72 11.11 -4.52 3.14
CA HIS A 72 12.13 -5.39 3.73
C HIS A 72 13.00 -6.03 2.65
N HIS A 73 12.38 -6.58 1.60
CA HIS A 73 13.11 -7.15 0.46
C HIS A 73 14.04 -6.14 -0.21
N TRP A 74 13.59 -4.91 -0.48
CA TRP A 74 14.44 -3.89 -1.10
C TRP A 74 15.58 -3.43 -0.20
N THR A 75 15.36 -3.41 1.11
CA THR A 75 16.37 -2.94 2.08
C THR A 75 17.44 -4.00 2.32
N THR A 76 17.06 -5.28 2.38
CA THR A 76 17.95 -6.37 2.84
C THR A 76 18.32 -7.37 1.76
N GLY A 77 17.60 -7.38 0.64
CA GLY A 77 17.67 -8.44 -0.38
C GLY A 77 17.00 -9.75 0.05
N ALA A 78 16.45 -9.85 1.26
CA ALA A 78 15.77 -11.06 1.73
C ALA A 78 14.56 -11.37 0.84
N PRO A 79 14.29 -12.64 0.50
CA PRO A 79 13.15 -12.98 -0.35
C PRO A 79 11.85 -12.49 0.27
N MET A 80 10.93 -11.93 -0.54
CA MET A 80 9.56 -11.71 -0.08
C MET A 80 9.00 -13.07 0.36
N GLY A 81 8.61 -13.17 1.62
CA GLY A 81 8.07 -14.40 2.18
C GLY A 81 6.93 -14.91 1.32
N ARG A 82 7.01 -16.16 0.87
CA ARG A 82 5.80 -16.89 0.48
C ARG A 82 4.96 -16.97 1.76
N ALA A 83 3.82 -16.28 1.78
CA ALA A 83 2.76 -16.64 2.69
C ALA A 83 2.55 -18.16 2.55
N VAL A 84 2.78 -18.89 3.65
CA VAL A 84 2.44 -20.30 3.79
C VAL A 84 1.02 -20.37 4.30
#